data_AF-A0AAU4UZR9-F1
#
_entry.id   AF-A0AAU4UZR9-F1
#
_cell.length_a   1.000
_cell.length_b   1.000
_cell.length_c   1.000
_cell.angle_alpha   90.00
_cell.angle_beta   90.00
_cell.angle_gamma   90.00
#
_symmetry.space_group_name_H-M   'P 1'
#
loop_
_entity.id
_entity.type
_entity.pdbx_description
1 polymer ?
#
loop_
_entity_poly.entity_id
_entity_poly.type
_entity_poly.pdbx_seq_one_letter_code
_entity_poly.pdbx_strand_id
1 'polypeptide(L)' 'MYENSNWYNSVDRKTLKEQRRADAWKWNEAMEQAVSLRSSNPEAYDRMGPLIRISLGHYENDKKIAAQYGRDVNKGGN' A
#
# COMPACT_ATOMS: atom_id res chain seq x y z
N MET A 1 36.12 14.70 -1.86
CA MET A 1 35.48 13.40 -1.60
C MET A 1 34.07 13.66 -1.08
N TYR A 2 33.07 13.80 -1.95
CA TYR A 2 31.69 14.10 -1.55
C TYR A 2 30.73 13.35 -2.46
N GLU A 3 30.63 12.03 -2.35
CA GLU A 3 29.68 11.29 -3.20
C GLU A 3 29.38 9.86 -2.69
N ASN A 4 29.17 9.68 -1.39
CA ASN A 4 28.70 8.36 -0.89
C ASN A 4 27.78 8.41 0.34
N SER A 5 27.69 9.55 1.04
CA SER A 5 26.87 9.68 2.25
C SER A 5 25.39 9.96 1.97
N ASN A 6 25.04 10.50 0.80
CA ASN A 6 23.65 10.83 0.48
C ASN A 6 22.81 9.62 0.05
N TRP A 7 23.46 8.60 -0.54
CA TRP A 7 22.78 7.41 -1.05
C TRP A 7 22.42 6.43 0.07
N TYR A 8 23.34 6.23 1.03
CA TYR A 8 23.08 5.37 2.19
C TYR A 8 21.94 5.93 3.06
N ASN A 9 21.97 7.24 3.35
CA ASN A 9 20.90 7.91 4.11
C ASN A 9 19.53 7.95 3.41
N SER A 10 19.47 7.80 2.08
CA SER A 10 18.21 7.80 1.34
C SER A 10 17.57 6.41 1.29
N VAL A 11 18.40 5.36 1.18
CA VAL A 11 17.97 3.96 1.29
C VAL A 11 17.43 3.68 2.69
N ASP A 12 18.16 4.06 3.75
CA ASP A 12 17.72 3.85 5.13
C ASP A 12 16.39 4.55 5.44
N ARG A 13 16.22 5.80 4.96
CA ARG A 13 14.96 6.54 5.12
C ARG A 13 13.81 5.88 4.37
N LYS A 14 14.06 5.30 3.19
CA LYS A 14 13.05 4.57 2.42
C LYS A 14 12.63 3.28 3.13
N THR A 15 13.60 2.50 3.58
CA THR A 15 13.36 1.25 4.33
C THR A 15 12.61 1.50 5.63
N LEU A 16 12.97 2.55 6.39
CA LEU A 16 12.24 2.92 7.61
C LEU A 16 10.80 3.36 7.32
N LYS A 17 10.57 4.07 6.21
CA LYS A 17 9.23 4.50 5.80
C LYS A 17 8.37 3.30 5.37
N GLU A 18 8.93 2.35 4.64
CA GLU A 18 8.26 1.13 4.22
C GLU A 18 7.93 0.24 5.43
N GLN A 19 8.87 0.09 6.36
CA GLN A 19 8.64 -0.64 7.61
C GLN A 19 7.50 -0.02 8.43
N ARG A 20 7.47 1.32 8.60
CA ARG A 20 6.36 2.00 9.28
C ARG A 20 5.00 1.80 8.59
N ARG A 21 4.99 1.70 7.26
CA ARG A 21 3.77 1.41 6.49
C ARG A 21 3.33 -0.04 6.67
N ALA A 22 4.26 -0.97 6.67
CA ALA A 22 3.98 -2.37 7.00
C ALA A 22 3.41 -2.50 8.42
N ASP A 23 3.99 -1.79 9.40
CA ASP A 23 3.53 -1.83 10.80
C ASP A 23 2.18 -1.14 11.01
N ALA A 24 1.88 -0.10 10.22
CA ALA A 24 0.59 0.59 10.26
C ALA A 24 -0.49 -0.07 9.38
N TRP A 25 -0.14 -1.15 8.69
CA TRP A 25 -1.03 -1.86 7.79
C TRP A 25 -2.30 -2.31 8.51
N LYS A 26 -3.45 -2.07 7.86
CA LYS A 26 -4.75 -2.57 8.32
C LYS A 26 -5.60 -2.98 7.13
N TRP A 27 -6.23 -4.13 7.27
CA TRP A 27 -7.23 -4.59 6.32
C TRP A 27 -8.43 -3.62 6.29
N ASN A 28 -8.91 -3.26 5.10
CA ASN A 28 -10.01 -2.33 4.92
C ASN A 28 -11.06 -2.92 3.97
N GLU A 29 -12.25 -3.18 4.49
CA GLU A 29 -13.35 -3.82 3.75
C GLU A 29 -13.74 -3.05 2.49
N ALA A 30 -13.86 -1.73 2.59
CA ALA A 30 -14.26 -0.90 1.46
C ALA A 30 -13.22 -0.92 0.33
N MET A 31 -11.93 -1.02 0.68
CA MET A 31 -10.86 -1.11 -0.32
C MET A 31 -10.81 -2.50 -0.96
N GLU A 32 -11.00 -3.58 -0.21
CA GLU A 32 -11.11 -4.93 -0.79
C GLU A 32 -12.34 -5.08 -1.70
N GLN A 33 -13.45 -4.44 -1.34
CA GLN A 33 -14.61 -4.33 -2.22
C GLN A 33 -14.28 -3.54 -3.49
N ALA A 34 -13.52 -2.45 -3.39
CA ALA A 34 -13.07 -1.68 -4.55
C ALA A 34 -12.12 -2.49 -5.46
N VAL A 35 -11.21 -3.31 -4.89
CA VAL A 35 -10.38 -4.26 -5.66
C VAL A 35 -11.28 -5.26 -6.41
N SER A 36 -12.24 -5.85 -5.69
CA SER A 36 -13.18 -6.83 -6.26
C SER A 36 -14.04 -6.20 -7.36
N LEU A 37 -14.48 -4.95 -7.17
CA LEU A 37 -15.25 -4.19 -8.14
C LEU A 37 -14.42 -3.89 -9.38
N ARG A 38 -13.15 -3.49 -9.23
CA ARG A 38 -12.24 -3.25 -10.37
C ARG A 38 -12.11 -4.47 -11.27
N SER A 39 -12.06 -5.68 -10.69
CA SER A 39 -11.96 -6.94 -11.44
C SER A 39 -13.29 -7.42 -12.01
N SER A 40 -14.40 -7.24 -11.30
CA SER A 40 -15.71 -7.76 -11.70
C SER A 40 -16.53 -6.80 -12.57
N ASN A 41 -16.38 -5.49 -12.36
CA ASN A 41 -17.07 -4.43 -13.11
C ASN A 41 -16.18 -3.17 -13.22
N PRO A 42 -15.22 -3.16 -14.17
CA PRO A 42 -14.29 -2.05 -14.33
C PRO A 42 -14.99 -0.73 -14.67
N GLU A 43 -16.12 -0.76 -15.38
CA GLU A 43 -16.87 0.45 -15.72
C GLU A 43 -17.49 1.10 -14.48
N ALA A 44 -18.05 0.31 -13.55
CA ALA A 44 -18.54 0.81 -12.28
C ALA A 44 -17.40 1.36 -11.40
N TYR A 45 -16.24 0.71 -11.42
CA TYR A 45 -15.05 1.20 -10.74
C TYR A 45 -14.56 2.54 -11.33
N ASP A 46 -14.57 2.71 -12.65
CA ASP A 46 -14.14 3.96 -13.30
C ASP A 46 -15.06 5.14 -13.00
N ARG A 47 -16.35 4.87 -12.75
CA ARG A 47 -17.32 5.86 -12.28
C ARG A 47 -17.13 6.24 -10.81
N MET A 48 -16.31 5.52 -10.04
CA MET A 48 -16.00 5.90 -8.66
C MET A 48 -15.21 7.22 -8.63
N GLY A 49 -15.43 7.98 -7.56
CA GLY A 49 -14.72 9.24 -7.34
C GLY A 49 -13.19 9.05 -7.40
N PRO A 50 -12.44 10.03 -7.94
CA PRO A 50 -10.99 9.93 -8.10
C PRO A 50 -10.26 9.65 -6.78
N LEU A 51 -10.78 10.18 -5.66
CA LEU A 51 -10.22 9.92 -4.33
C LEU A 51 -10.26 8.45 -3.92
N ILE A 52 -11.32 7.71 -4.29
CA ILE A 52 -11.41 6.27 -3.99
C ILE A 52 -10.35 5.51 -4.78
N ARG A 53 -10.17 5.84 -6.06
CA ARG A 53 -9.18 5.18 -6.93
C ARG A 53 -7.75 5.45 -6.47
N ILE A 54 -7.45 6.68 -6.06
CA ILE A 54 -6.16 7.05 -5.46
C ILE A 54 -5.94 6.29 -4.14
N SER A 55 -6.96 6.26 -3.28
CA SER A 55 -6.90 5.54 -2.00
C SER A 55 -6.68 4.04 -2.21
N LEU A 56 -7.30 3.45 -3.22
CA LEU A 56 -7.08 2.04 -3.59
C LEU A 56 -5.63 1.78 -3.99
N GLY A 57 -5.04 2.66 -4.81
CA GLY A 57 -3.64 2.53 -5.20
C GLY A 57 -2.69 2.58 -3.99
N HIS A 58 -2.95 3.46 -3.02
CA HIS A 58 -2.19 3.49 -1.76
C HIS A 58 -2.41 2.23 -0.92
N TYR A 59 -3.65 1.78 -0.81
CA TYR A 59 -4.01 0.57 -0.08
C TYR A 59 -3.30 -0.67 -0.63
N GLU A 60 -3.32 -0.88 -1.95
CA GLU A 60 -2.66 -2.02 -2.58
C GLU A 60 -1.14 -1.96 -2.44
N ASN A 61 -0.55 -0.77 -2.51
CA ASN A 61 0.87 -0.59 -2.28
C ASN A 61 1.26 -0.93 -0.83
N ASP A 62 0.49 -0.45 0.15
CA ASP A 62 0.76 -0.72 1.55
C ASP A 62 0.50 -2.20 1.89
N LYS A 63 -0.49 -2.85 1.26
CA LYS A 63 -0.72 -4.31 1.33
C LYS A 63 0.49 -5.09 0.86
N LYS A 64 1.05 -4.71 -0.29
CA LYS A 64 2.23 -5.35 -0.86
C LYS A 64 3.44 -5.19 0.05
N ILE A 65 3.66 -3.99 0.60
CA ILE A 65 4.76 -3.72 1.54
C ILE A 65 4.55 -4.54 2.82
N ALA A 66 3.35 -4.56 3.39
CA ALA A 66 3.03 -5.36 4.58
C ALA A 66 3.35 -6.85 4.37
N ALA A 67 2.94 -7.42 3.23
CA ALA A 67 3.25 -8.80 2.86
C ALA A 67 4.77 -9.05 2.71
N GLN A 68 5.52 -8.11 2.12
CA GLN A 68 6.98 -8.20 1.99
C GLN A 68 7.69 -8.24 3.34
N TYR A 69 7.14 -7.56 4.35
CA TYR A 69 7.64 -7.55 5.72
C TYR A 69 7.04 -8.68 6.59
N GLY A 70 6.29 -9.62 6.00
CA GLY A 70 5.75 -10.79 6.69
C GLY A 70 4.53 -10.51 7.57
N ARG A 71 3.86 -9.36 7.38
CA ARG A 71 2.60 -9.04 8.07
C ARG A 71 1.44 -9.81 7.45
N ASP A 72 0.45 -10.16 8.28
CA ASP A 72 -0.79 -10.77 7.77
C ASP A 72 -1.64 -9.70 7.08
N VAL A 73 -1.94 -9.94 5.80
CA VAL A 73 -2.68 -9.02 4.94
C VAL A 73 -4.13 -9.43 4.72
N ASN A 74 -4.57 -10.50 5.38
CA ASN A 74 -5.93 -11.01 5.28
C ASN A 74 -6.85 -10.40 6.35
N LYS A 75 -8.15 -10.62 6.19
CA LYS A 75 -9.16 -10.16 7.14
C LYS A 75 -8.88 -10.79 8.51
N GLY A 76 -8.63 -9.94 9.52
CA GLY A 76 -8.33 -10.37 10.89
C GLY A 76 -6.85 -10.55 11.22
N GLY A 77 -5.94 -10.27 10.27
CA GLY A 77 -4.51 -10.17 10.54
C GLY A 77 -4.19 -8.98 11.43
N ASN A 78 -3.39 -9.20 12.48
CA ASN A 78 -2.98 -8.18 13.47
C ASN A 78 -1.49 -7.86 13.35
#